data_AF-A0A6G2DBH0-F1
#
_entry.id   AF-A0A6G2DBH0-F1
#
_cell.length_a   1.000
_cell.length_b   1.000
_cell.length_c   1.000
_cell.angle_alpha   90.00
_cell.angle_beta   90.00
_cell.angle_gamma   90.00
#
_symmetry.space_group_name_H-M   'P 1'
#
loop_
_entity.id
_entity.type
_entity.pdbx_description
1 polymer ?
#
loop_
_entity_poly.entity_id
_entity_poly.type
_entity_poly.pdbx_seq_one_letter_code
_entity_poly.pdbx_strand_id
1 'polypeptide(L)'
;ALLHDLGHGAYSHTFENLFDTDHEAITQEIIQNPETEIHQVLLQVAPDFPEKVASVIDHTYPNKQVVQLISSQIDADRMDYLLRDSYFTGASYGEFDLTRILRVIRPIENGIAFQRNGMHAIEDYVLSRYQMYMQVYFHPATRAMEVLLQNLLKRAKELYPEDKDFFARTSPHLLPFFEKNVTLTDYLALDDGVMNTYFQLWMTSPDKILADLSQRFVNRKVFKSITFSQEDQDQLTSMRKLVEDIGFDPDYYTAIHKNFDLPYDIYRPESENPRTQ
;
A
#
# COMPACT_ATOMS: atom_id res chain seq x y z
N ALA A 1 -13.15 1.32 12.10
CA ALA A 1 -12.40 2.58 12.08
C ALA A 1 -11.00 2.34 12.64
N LEU A 2 -10.79 2.31 13.96
CA LEU A 2 -9.43 2.17 14.54
C LEU A 2 -8.63 0.96 14.01
N LEU A 3 -9.31 -0.15 13.71
CA LEU A 3 -8.68 -1.40 13.34
C LEU A 3 -8.62 -1.67 11.82
N HIS A 4 -9.05 -0.73 10.98
CA HIS A 4 -9.24 -1.01 9.54
C HIS A 4 -7.94 -1.35 8.79
N ASP A 5 -6.82 -0.79 9.25
CA ASP A 5 -5.50 -0.94 8.63
C ASP A 5 -4.54 -1.83 9.44
N LEU A 6 -5.04 -2.64 10.38
CA LEU A 6 -4.16 -3.46 11.25
C LEU A 6 -3.29 -4.45 10.49
N GLY A 7 -3.79 -4.97 9.36
CA GLY A 7 -3.10 -5.97 8.55
C GLY A 7 -2.04 -5.38 7.62
N HIS A 8 -1.87 -4.06 7.54
CA HIS A 8 -0.84 -3.45 6.73
C HIS A 8 0.56 -3.77 7.29
N GLY A 9 1.36 -4.49 6.49
CA GLY A 9 2.75 -4.81 6.79
C GLY A 9 3.73 -3.77 6.22
N ALA A 10 5.02 -4.04 6.42
CA ALA A 10 6.11 -3.18 5.94
C ALA A 10 6.00 -2.91 4.43
N TYR A 11 5.98 -1.64 4.02
CA TYR A 11 5.78 -1.22 2.62
C TYR A 11 4.56 -1.84 1.90
N SER A 12 3.60 -2.36 2.67
CA SER A 12 2.31 -2.97 2.29
C SER A 12 2.19 -3.39 0.82
N HIS A 13 1.75 -2.54 -0.10
CA HIS A 13 1.47 -2.93 -1.50
C HIS A 13 2.65 -3.57 -2.24
N THR A 14 3.88 -3.12 -1.98
CA THR A 14 5.05 -3.76 -2.60
C THR A 14 5.28 -5.16 -2.03
N PHE A 15 5.04 -5.32 -0.75
CA PHE A 15 5.21 -6.58 -0.04
C PHE A 15 4.12 -7.60 -0.45
N GLU A 16 2.87 -7.15 -0.50
CA GLU A 16 1.71 -7.94 -0.94
C GLU A 16 1.89 -8.53 -2.32
N ASN A 17 2.25 -7.69 -3.30
CA ASN A 17 2.45 -8.14 -4.67
C ASN A 17 3.58 -9.17 -4.81
N LEU A 18 4.58 -9.14 -3.93
CA LEU A 18 5.71 -10.04 -4.02
C LEU A 18 5.51 -11.36 -3.27
N PHE A 19 4.81 -11.31 -2.14
CA PHE A 19 4.62 -12.45 -1.24
C PHE A 19 3.20 -13.01 -1.23
N ASP A 20 2.34 -12.51 -2.12
CA ASP A 20 0.95 -12.94 -2.28
C ASP A 20 0.14 -12.80 -0.96
N THR A 21 0.39 -11.73 -0.20
CA THR A 21 -0.34 -11.41 1.04
C THR A 21 -1.48 -10.41 0.78
N ASP A 22 -2.47 -10.39 1.67
CA ASP A 22 -3.65 -9.52 1.59
C ASP A 22 -3.91 -8.88 2.96
N HIS A 23 -3.69 -7.57 3.09
CA HIS A 23 -3.85 -6.83 4.33
C HIS A 23 -5.28 -6.82 4.88
N GLU A 24 -6.32 -6.89 4.04
CA GLU A 24 -7.71 -7.00 4.52
C GLU A 24 -7.92 -8.38 5.17
N ALA A 25 -7.45 -9.44 4.50
CA ALA A 25 -7.51 -10.81 5.05
C ALA A 25 -6.72 -10.93 6.36
N ILE A 26 -5.52 -10.32 6.42
CA ILE A 26 -4.71 -10.32 7.64
C ILE A 26 -5.36 -9.48 8.73
N THR A 27 -5.98 -8.34 8.42
CA THR A 27 -6.75 -7.55 9.38
C THR A 27 -7.87 -8.40 10.00
N GLN A 28 -8.60 -9.14 9.18
CA GLN A 28 -9.62 -10.07 9.65
C GLN A 28 -9.04 -11.19 10.51
N GLU A 29 -7.88 -11.75 10.13
CA GLU A 29 -7.19 -12.77 10.91
C GLU A 29 -6.77 -12.22 12.28
N ILE A 30 -6.17 -11.02 12.34
CA ILE A 30 -5.79 -10.38 13.60
C ILE A 30 -7.00 -10.19 14.52
N ILE A 31 -8.14 -9.76 13.97
CA ILE A 31 -9.36 -9.51 14.74
C ILE A 31 -9.99 -10.82 15.25
N GLN A 32 -9.97 -11.88 14.44
CA GLN A 32 -10.69 -13.13 14.74
C GLN A 32 -9.82 -14.20 15.41
N ASN A 33 -8.49 -14.07 15.38
CA ASN A 33 -7.58 -15.05 15.96
C ASN A 33 -7.54 -14.94 17.50
N PRO A 34 -7.92 -15.99 18.25
CA PRO A 34 -7.91 -15.99 19.71
C PRO A 34 -6.55 -15.75 20.36
N GLU A 35 -5.46 -15.95 19.65
CA GLU A 35 -4.10 -15.73 20.16
C GLU A 35 -3.73 -14.24 20.22
N THR A 36 -4.48 -13.36 19.55
CA THR A 36 -4.17 -11.92 19.53
C THR A 36 -4.80 -11.18 20.71
N GLU A 37 -4.07 -10.17 21.21
CA GLU A 37 -4.59 -9.28 22.25
C GLU A 37 -5.83 -8.52 21.77
N ILE A 38 -5.88 -8.15 20.48
CA ILE A 38 -7.02 -7.47 19.88
C ILE A 38 -8.30 -8.31 20.02
N HIS A 39 -8.24 -9.59 19.66
CA HIS A 39 -9.38 -10.49 19.82
C HIS A 39 -9.83 -10.58 21.28
N GLN A 40 -8.88 -10.74 22.21
CA GLN A 40 -9.17 -10.84 23.65
C GLN A 40 -9.83 -9.57 24.20
N VAL A 41 -9.44 -8.38 23.73
CA VAL A 41 -10.08 -7.11 24.09
C VAL A 41 -11.50 -7.03 23.52
N LEU A 42 -11.70 -7.43 22.26
CA LEU A 42 -13.01 -7.39 21.62
C LEU A 42 -14.02 -8.35 22.30
N LEU A 43 -13.56 -9.52 22.76
CA LEU A 43 -14.40 -10.47 23.51
C LEU A 43 -14.93 -9.90 24.84
N GLN A 44 -14.25 -8.92 25.44
CA GLN A 44 -14.74 -8.27 26.67
C GLN A 44 -16.02 -7.45 26.42
N VAL A 45 -16.31 -7.08 25.17
CA VAL A 45 -17.52 -6.35 24.78
C VAL A 45 -18.69 -7.31 24.60
N ALA A 46 -18.54 -8.33 23.75
CA ALA A 46 -19.48 -9.42 23.58
C ALA A 46 -18.81 -10.62 22.89
N PRO A 47 -19.33 -11.86 23.09
CA PRO A 47 -18.76 -13.06 22.47
C PRO A 47 -18.75 -13.05 20.93
N ASP A 48 -19.68 -12.33 20.30
CA ASP A 48 -19.83 -12.22 18.85
C ASP A 48 -19.27 -10.89 18.28
N PHE A 49 -18.57 -10.11 19.11
CA PHE A 49 -18.08 -8.80 18.74
C PHE A 49 -16.89 -8.85 17.76
N PRO A 50 -15.90 -9.75 17.90
CA PRO A 50 -14.82 -9.88 16.92
C PRO A 50 -15.34 -10.12 15.50
N GLU A 51 -16.30 -11.02 15.32
CA GLU A 51 -16.90 -11.33 14.02
C GLU A 51 -17.67 -10.14 13.45
N LYS A 52 -18.42 -9.42 14.29
CA LYS A 52 -19.11 -8.19 13.86
C LYS A 52 -18.12 -7.14 13.38
N VAL A 53 -17.01 -6.93 14.10
CA VAL A 53 -15.99 -5.95 13.69
C VAL A 53 -15.32 -6.38 12.39
N ALA A 54 -14.95 -7.65 12.25
CA ALA A 54 -14.37 -8.19 11.02
C ALA A 54 -15.32 -8.06 9.81
N SER A 55 -16.62 -8.28 9.99
CA SER A 55 -17.61 -8.12 8.92
C SER A 55 -17.82 -6.67 8.46
N VAL A 56 -17.44 -5.68 9.28
CA VAL A 56 -17.46 -4.27 8.84
C VAL A 56 -16.30 -4.01 7.87
N ILE A 57 -15.13 -4.58 8.14
CA ILE A 57 -13.95 -4.48 7.27
C ILE A 57 -14.21 -5.19 5.94
N ASP A 58 -14.76 -6.40 5.97
CA ASP A 58 -15.17 -7.18 4.78
C ASP A 58 -16.50 -6.72 4.15
N HIS A 59 -17.04 -5.58 4.60
CA HIS A 59 -18.23 -4.95 4.00
C HIS A 59 -19.51 -5.81 4.03
N THR A 60 -19.52 -6.92 4.76
CA THR A 60 -20.65 -7.85 4.92
C THR A 60 -21.56 -7.48 6.09
N TYR A 61 -21.18 -6.52 6.93
CA TYR A 61 -21.99 -6.08 8.06
C TYR A 61 -23.35 -5.49 7.61
N PRO A 62 -24.48 -5.91 8.20
CA PRO A 62 -25.81 -5.57 7.67
C PRO A 62 -26.13 -4.07 7.60
N ASN A 63 -25.56 -3.27 8.51
CA ASN A 63 -25.80 -1.83 8.54
C ASN A 63 -24.84 -1.09 7.60
N LYS A 64 -25.33 -0.76 6.40
CA LYS A 64 -24.59 0.01 5.39
C LYS A 64 -24.08 1.37 5.87
N GLN A 65 -24.76 1.99 6.83
CA GLN A 65 -24.30 3.27 7.40
C GLN A 65 -22.97 3.08 8.14
N VAL A 66 -22.80 1.95 8.83
CA VAL A 66 -21.56 1.63 9.56
C VAL A 66 -20.44 1.31 8.58
N VAL A 67 -20.72 0.49 7.57
CA VAL A 67 -19.73 0.12 6.53
C VAL A 67 -19.26 1.38 5.79
N GLN A 68 -20.17 2.20 5.29
CA GLN A 68 -19.82 3.39 4.50
C GLN A 68 -19.09 4.49 5.27
N LEU A 69 -19.21 4.52 6.60
CA LEU A 69 -18.44 5.45 7.43
C LEU A 69 -16.95 5.12 7.41
N ILE A 70 -16.61 3.85 7.19
CA ILE A 70 -15.24 3.33 7.23
C ILE A 70 -14.70 3.12 5.82
N SER A 71 -15.50 2.56 4.90
CA SER A 71 -15.12 2.32 3.50
C SER A 71 -16.22 2.77 2.55
N SER A 72 -15.96 3.82 1.79
CA SER A 72 -16.80 4.35 0.72
C SER A 72 -15.97 5.23 -0.24
N GLN A 73 -16.63 6.14 -0.97
CA GLN A 73 -15.95 7.16 -1.76
C GLN A 73 -15.57 8.40 -0.94
N ILE A 74 -16.25 8.62 0.18
CA ILE A 74 -16.03 9.73 1.11
C ILE A 74 -16.25 9.19 2.53
N ASP A 75 -15.26 8.45 3.02
CA ASP A 75 -15.24 7.79 4.32
C ASP A 75 -14.26 8.49 5.28
N ALA A 76 -14.25 8.02 6.53
CA ALA A 76 -13.36 8.56 7.56
C ALA A 76 -11.88 8.30 7.27
N ASP A 77 -11.53 7.17 6.64
CA ASP A 77 -10.15 6.83 6.28
C ASP A 77 -9.58 7.83 5.28
N ARG A 78 -10.24 7.97 4.12
CA ARG A 78 -9.81 8.90 3.07
C ARG A 78 -9.76 10.33 3.52
N MET A 79 -10.74 10.75 4.31
CA MET A 79 -10.74 12.11 4.84
C MET A 79 -9.54 12.33 5.77
N ASP A 80 -9.15 11.33 6.57
CA ASP A 80 -7.98 11.42 7.44
C ASP A 80 -6.68 11.42 6.64
N TYR A 81 -6.42 10.41 5.80
CA TYR A 81 -5.14 10.31 5.12
C TYR A 81 -4.91 11.48 4.16
N LEU A 82 -5.94 11.99 3.47
CA LEU A 82 -5.76 13.14 2.56
C LEU A 82 -5.29 14.39 3.32
N LEU A 83 -5.92 14.69 4.46
CA LEU A 83 -5.55 15.83 5.30
C LEU A 83 -4.18 15.61 5.97
N ARG A 84 -3.95 14.40 6.49
CA ARG A 84 -2.71 14.01 7.15
C ARG A 84 -1.53 14.07 6.19
N ASP A 85 -1.64 13.45 5.02
CA ASP A 85 -0.58 13.42 4.02
C ASP A 85 -0.30 14.82 3.47
N SER A 86 -1.34 15.62 3.20
CA SER A 86 -1.20 17.03 2.83
C SER A 86 -0.37 17.80 3.87
N TYR A 87 -0.69 17.60 5.15
CA TYR A 87 0.02 18.23 6.27
C TYR A 87 1.49 17.79 6.36
N PHE A 88 1.77 16.49 6.37
CA PHE A 88 3.13 15.97 6.55
C PHE A 88 4.04 16.16 5.33
N THR A 89 3.48 16.16 4.12
CA THR A 89 4.24 16.47 2.90
C THR A 89 4.42 17.96 2.66
N GLY A 90 3.60 18.81 3.30
CA GLY A 90 3.53 20.24 3.03
C GLY A 90 2.86 20.58 1.70
N ALA A 91 2.28 19.59 1.00
CA ALA A 91 1.54 19.79 -0.23
C ALA A 91 0.12 20.30 0.11
N SER A 92 -0.03 21.62 0.25
CA SER A 92 -1.30 22.29 0.60
C SER A 92 -2.43 22.15 -0.43
N TYR A 93 -2.28 21.23 -1.39
CA TYR A 93 -3.28 20.88 -2.40
C TYR A 93 -4.31 19.86 -1.89
N GLY A 94 -4.02 19.14 -0.80
CA GLY A 94 -4.91 18.13 -0.23
C GLY A 94 -5.86 18.65 0.85
N GLU A 95 -5.83 19.95 1.15
CA GLU A 95 -6.70 20.54 2.17
C GLU A 95 -8.13 20.68 1.66
N PHE A 96 -9.11 20.33 2.49
CA PHE A 96 -10.53 20.57 2.27
C PHE A 96 -11.24 20.82 3.61
N ASP A 97 -12.40 21.48 3.60
CA ASP A 97 -13.12 21.80 4.84
C ASP A 97 -13.88 20.59 5.42
N LEU A 98 -13.17 19.78 6.22
CA LEU A 98 -13.76 18.68 6.98
C LEU A 98 -14.94 19.12 7.87
N THR A 99 -14.85 20.30 8.50
CA THR A 99 -15.91 20.81 9.37
C THR A 99 -17.20 21.04 8.57
N ARG A 100 -17.09 21.51 7.32
CA ARG A 100 -18.24 21.67 6.43
C ARG A 100 -18.82 20.32 6.01
N ILE A 101 -17.99 19.32 5.69
CA ILE A 101 -18.45 17.96 5.36
C ILE A 101 -19.20 17.34 6.54
N LEU A 102 -18.65 17.42 7.75
CA LEU A 102 -19.29 16.90 8.97
C LEU A 102 -20.62 17.60 9.30
N ARG A 103 -20.80 18.87 8.91
CA ARG A 103 -22.09 19.56 9.07
C ARG A 103 -23.18 19.03 8.15
N VAL A 104 -22.82 18.51 6.97
CA VAL A 104 -23.78 18.14 5.91
C VAL A 104 -23.91 16.64 5.69
N ILE A 105 -23.04 15.81 6.27
CA ILE A 105 -23.17 14.34 6.25
C ILE A 105 -24.44 13.89 7.00
N ARG A 106 -25.20 12.97 6.41
CA ARG A 106 -26.48 12.48 6.94
C ARG A 106 -26.59 10.96 6.76
N PRO A 107 -27.03 10.22 7.78
CA PRO A 107 -27.45 8.84 7.58
C PRO A 107 -28.75 8.81 6.78
N ILE A 108 -28.85 7.84 5.87
CA ILE A 108 -30.07 7.47 5.13
C ILE A 108 -30.31 5.97 5.30
N GLU A 109 -31.50 5.49 4.94
CA GLU A 109 -31.88 4.07 5.09
C GLU A 109 -30.83 3.10 4.53
N ASN A 110 -30.23 3.44 3.38
CA ASN A 110 -29.28 2.59 2.66
C ASN A 110 -27.81 3.04 2.76
N GLY A 111 -27.43 3.88 3.74
CA GLY A 111 -26.04 4.32 3.90
C GLY A 111 -25.88 5.79 4.30
N ILE A 112 -24.94 6.48 3.68
CA ILE A 112 -24.57 7.86 3.98
C ILE A 112 -24.81 8.74 2.76
N ALA A 113 -25.35 9.93 3.00
CA ALA A 113 -25.50 10.97 1.99
C ALA A 113 -25.06 12.32 2.53
N PHE A 114 -24.98 13.32 1.66
CA PHE A 114 -24.63 14.69 2.02
C PHE A 114 -25.77 15.64 1.62
N GLN A 115 -26.09 16.61 2.49
CA GLN A 115 -27.09 17.61 2.18
C GLN A 115 -26.66 18.45 0.96
N ARG A 116 -27.61 18.74 0.06
CA ARG A 116 -27.34 19.46 -1.20
C ARG A 116 -26.69 20.83 -1.01
N ASN A 117 -26.97 21.52 0.10
CA ASN A 117 -26.35 22.81 0.43
C ASN A 117 -24.84 22.69 0.79
N GLY A 118 -24.32 21.47 0.94
CA GLY A 118 -22.92 21.16 1.18
C GLY A 118 -22.13 20.77 -0.06
N MET A 119 -22.75 20.78 -1.24
CA MET A 119 -22.15 20.29 -2.50
C MET A 119 -20.74 20.83 -2.75
N HIS A 120 -20.51 22.12 -2.54
CA HIS A 120 -19.18 22.72 -2.78
C HIS A 120 -18.07 22.19 -1.87
N ALA A 121 -18.39 21.73 -0.65
CA ALA A 121 -17.39 21.07 0.20
C ALA A 121 -17.05 19.65 -0.28
N ILE A 122 -18.01 19.00 -0.95
CA ILE A 122 -17.79 17.71 -1.59
C ILE A 122 -16.97 17.88 -2.89
N GLU A 123 -17.24 18.94 -3.67
CA GLU A 123 -16.43 19.30 -4.84
C GLU A 123 -14.98 19.59 -4.44
N ASP A 124 -14.77 20.35 -3.35
CA ASP A 124 -13.46 20.63 -2.78
C ASP A 124 -12.73 19.35 -2.39
N TYR A 125 -13.38 18.45 -1.64
CA TYR A 125 -12.83 17.12 -1.31
C TYR A 125 -12.39 16.33 -2.55
N VAL A 126 -13.22 16.27 -3.60
CA VAL A 126 -12.90 15.53 -4.82
C VAL A 126 -11.71 16.16 -5.54
N LEU A 127 -11.65 17.49 -5.60
CA LEU A 127 -10.53 18.21 -6.21
C LEU A 127 -9.23 18.00 -5.41
N SER A 128 -9.27 18.11 -4.09
CA SER A 128 -8.13 17.91 -3.20
C SER A 128 -7.60 16.47 -3.30
N ARG A 129 -8.50 15.48 -3.36
CA ARG A 129 -8.14 14.07 -3.62
C ARG A 129 -7.41 13.92 -4.96
N TYR A 130 -7.93 14.49 -6.03
CA TYR A 130 -7.28 14.44 -7.35
C TYR A 130 -5.89 15.08 -7.33
N GLN A 131 -5.75 16.23 -6.67
CA GLN A 131 -4.46 16.92 -6.59
C GLN A 131 -3.44 16.11 -5.78
N MET A 132 -3.83 15.50 -4.65
CA MET A 132 -2.95 14.62 -3.86
C MET A 132 -2.44 13.43 -4.69
N TYR A 133 -3.31 12.83 -5.52
CA TYR A 133 -2.91 11.76 -6.41
C TYR A 133 -1.82 12.20 -7.38
N MET A 134 -2.04 13.33 -8.06
CA MET A 134 -1.11 13.81 -9.07
C MET A 134 0.21 14.34 -8.51
N GLN A 135 0.17 14.99 -7.34
CA GLN A 135 1.33 15.69 -6.78
C GLN A 135 2.14 14.82 -5.80
N VAL A 136 1.49 13.89 -5.09
CA VAL A 136 2.12 13.09 -4.03
C VAL A 136 2.19 11.62 -4.43
N TYR A 137 1.04 10.95 -4.56
CA TYR A 137 1.01 9.49 -4.71
C TYR A 137 1.59 9.02 -6.06
N PHE A 138 1.37 9.77 -7.14
CA PHE A 138 1.91 9.45 -8.46
C PHE A 138 3.25 10.14 -8.77
N HIS A 139 3.88 10.74 -7.75
CA HIS A 139 5.14 11.45 -7.95
C HIS A 139 6.22 10.49 -8.50
N PRO A 140 6.91 10.83 -9.62
CA PRO A 140 7.79 9.88 -10.30
C PRO A 140 8.94 9.35 -9.42
N ALA A 141 9.42 10.15 -8.46
CA ALA A 141 10.48 9.72 -7.55
C ALA A 141 9.99 8.69 -6.51
N THR A 142 8.75 8.81 -6.04
CA THR A 142 8.13 7.84 -5.11
C THR A 142 7.98 6.50 -5.81
N ARG A 143 7.46 6.52 -7.03
CA ARG A 143 7.31 5.32 -7.86
C ARG A 143 8.64 4.69 -8.25
N ALA A 144 9.67 5.49 -8.49
CA ALA A 144 11.01 4.96 -8.74
C ALA A 144 11.58 4.23 -7.51
N MET A 145 11.27 4.69 -6.30
CA MET A 145 11.63 3.98 -5.07
C MET A 145 10.84 2.67 -4.90
N GLU A 146 9.55 2.67 -5.25
CA GLU A 146 8.71 1.47 -5.22
C GLU A 146 9.22 0.37 -6.18
N VAL A 147 9.50 0.72 -7.43
CA VAL A 147 10.12 -0.19 -8.41
C VAL A 147 11.44 -0.75 -7.89
N LEU A 148 12.24 0.10 -7.25
CA LEU A 148 13.52 -0.30 -6.70
C LEU A 148 13.35 -1.28 -5.55
N LEU A 149 12.37 -1.06 -4.66
CA LEU A 149 12.03 -1.98 -3.58
C LEU A 149 11.50 -3.32 -4.11
N GLN A 150 10.60 -3.30 -5.09
CA GLN A 150 10.09 -4.49 -5.76
C GLN A 150 11.23 -5.32 -6.35
N ASN A 151 12.13 -4.68 -7.11
CA ASN A 151 13.26 -5.37 -7.73
C ASN A 151 14.29 -5.87 -6.71
N LEU A 152 14.50 -5.12 -5.62
CA LEU A 152 15.37 -5.53 -4.52
C LEU A 152 14.86 -6.82 -3.86
N LEU A 153 13.59 -6.84 -3.46
CA LEU A 153 13.00 -7.98 -2.78
C LEU A 153 12.80 -9.17 -3.74
N LYS A 154 12.48 -8.92 -5.01
CA LYS A 154 12.48 -9.94 -6.07
C LYS A 154 13.84 -10.64 -6.18
N ARG A 155 14.93 -9.86 -6.23
CA ARG A 155 16.30 -10.42 -6.29
C ARG A 155 16.62 -11.25 -5.04
N ALA A 156 16.23 -10.79 -3.86
CA ALA A 156 16.41 -11.54 -2.61
C ALA A 156 15.67 -12.89 -2.66
N LYS A 157 14.41 -12.89 -3.11
CA LYS A 157 13.58 -14.10 -3.27
C LYS A 157 14.18 -15.11 -4.26
N GLU A 158 14.77 -14.62 -5.36
CA GLU A 158 15.40 -15.48 -6.36
C GLU A 158 16.74 -16.08 -5.91
N LEU A 159 17.51 -15.36 -5.09
CA LEU A 159 18.78 -15.84 -4.53
C LEU A 159 18.58 -16.79 -3.35
N TYR A 160 17.45 -16.70 -2.64
CA TYR A 160 17.18 -17.48 -1.44
C TYR A 160 17.47 -18.99 -1.55
N PRO A 161 17.05 -19.70 -2.62
CA PRO A 161 17.27 -21.15 -2.74
C PRO A 161 18.74 -21.55 -2.76
N GLU A 162 19.60 -20.72 -3.36
CA GLU A 162 21.03 -20.99 -3.53
C GLU A 162 21.86 -20.54 -2.32
N ASP A 163 21.44 -19.48 -1.62
CA ASP A 163 22.20 -18.83 -0.54
C ASP A 163 21.45 -18.80 0.80
N LYS A 164 20.80 -19.90 1.19
CA LYS A 164 19.98 -19.97 2.42
C LYS A 164 20.70 -19.50 3.69
N ASP A 165 21.96 -19.90 3.88
CA ASP A 165 22.76 -19.52 5.05
C ASP A 165 23.07 -18.02 5.11
N PHE A 166 23.11 -17.35 3.96
CA PHE A 166 23.23 -15.89 3.91
C PHE A 166 21.95 -15.26 4.45
N PHE A 167 20.78 -15.60 3.89
CA PHE A 167 19.50 -15.01 4.29
C PHE A 167 19.09 -15.37 5.72
N ALA A 168 19.43 -16.57 6.20
CA ALA A 168 19.21 -16.95 7.60
C ALA A 168 19.97 -16.05 8.59
N ARG A 169 21.13 -15.52 8.19
CA ARG A 169 21.94 -14.61 9.01
C ARG A 169 21.56 -13.14 8.82
N THR A 170 21.16 -12.74 7.61
CA THR A 170 20.93 -11.33 7.29
C THR A 170 19.47 -10.90 7.36
N SER A 171 18.53 -11.83 7.22
CA SER A 171 17.11 -11.52 7.07
C SER A 171 16.20 -12.68 7.54
N PRO A 172 16.35 -13.14 8.80
CA PRO A 172 15.67 -14.35 9.29
C PRO A 172 14.13 -14.26 9.21
N HIS A 173 13.53 -13.09 9.46
CA HIS A 173 12.07 -12.93 9.43
C HIS A 173 11.48 -12.98 8.01
N LEU A 174 12.30 -12.92 6.96
CA LEU A 174 11.84 -13.09 5.58
C LEU A 174 11.84 -14.56 5.12
N LEU A 175 12.46 -15.48 5.86
CA LEU A 175 12.52 -16.90 5.47
C LEU A 175 11.12 -17.52 5.33
N PRO A 176 10.19 -17.37 6.29
CA PRO A 176 8.83 -17.92 6.16
C PRO A 176 8.11 -17.44 4.89
N PHE A 177 8.37 -16.20 4.48
CA PHE A 177 7.82 -15.61 3.26
C PHE A 177 8.44 -16.20 1.99
N PHE A 178 9.76 -16.39 1.96
CA PHE A 178 10.43 -17.05 0.84
C PHE A 178 9.99 -18.51 0.69
N GLU A 179 9.73 -19.18 1.81
CA GLU A 179 9.30 -20.59 1.85
C GLU A 179 7.80 -20.78 1.69
N LYS A 180 7.02 -19.70 1.61
CA LYS A 180 5.55 -19.71 1.54
C LYS A 180 4.88 -20.46 2.70
N ASN A 181 5.47 -20.35 3.90
CA ASN A 181 4.96 -20.95 5.13
C ASN A 181 4.95 -19.89 6.24
N VAL A 182 4.33 -18.74 5.94
CA VAL A 182 4.22 -17.61 6.86
C VAL A 182 3.09 -17.85 7.86
N THR A 183 3.36 -17.62 9.15
CA THR A 183 2.33 -17.56 10.19
C THR A 183 1.98 -16.11 10.51
N LEU A 184 0.84 -15.88 11.18
CA LEU A 184 0.48 -14.54 11.66
C LEU A 184 1.57 -13.93 12.56
N THR A 185 2.23 -14.75 13.40
CA THR A 185 3.33 -14.28 14.25
C THR A 185 4.54 -13.82 13.43
N ASP A 186 4.87 -14.53 12.35
CA ASP A 186 5.95 -14.12 11.44
C ASP A 186 5.60 -12.80 10.74
N TYR A 187 4.32 -12.63 10.35
CA TYR A 187 3.83 -11.41 9.74
C TYR A 187 3.90 -10.21 10.67
N LEU A 188 3.41 -10.35 11.90
CA LEU A 188 3.42 -9.29 12.91
C LEU A 188 4.84 -8.93 13.40
N ALA A 189 5.84 -9.77 13.11
CA ALA A 189 7.24 -9.49 13.43
C ALA A 189 7.96 -8.61 12.39
N LEU A 190 7.31 -8.31 11.25
CA LEU A 190 7.88 -7.45 10.21
C LEU A 190 7.35 -6.02 10.28
N ASP A 191 8.28 -5.07 10.32
CA ASP A 191 8.02 -3.64 10.14
C ASP A 191 9.09 -3.01 9.23
N ASP A 192 8.90 -1.74 8.86
CA ASP A 192 9.84 -1.00 8.02
C ASP A 192 11.25 -0.94 8.63
N GLY A 193 11.38 -0.92 9.96
CA GLY A 193 12.67 -0.91 10.66
C GLY A 193 13.43 -2.22 10.49
N VAL A 194 12.74 -3.35 10.61
CA VAL A 194 13.28 -4.68 10.34
C VAL A 194 13.75 -4.78 8.89
N MET A 195 12.90 -4.37 7.94
CA MET A 195 13.23 -4.39 6.51
C MET A 195 14.45 -3.50 6.19
N ASN A 196 14.49 -2.27 6.72
CA ASN A 196 15.62 -1.36 6.54
C ASN A 196 16.93 -1.93 7.09
N THR A 197 16.86 -2.67 8.20
CA THR A 197 18.03 -3.37 8.76
C THR A 197 18.56 -4.41 7.78
N TYR A 198 17.66 -5.21 7.18
CA TYR A 198 18.04 -6.22 6.18
C TYR A 198 18.65 -5.58 4.94
N PHE A 199 18.06 -4.49 4.44
CA PHE A 199 18.61 -3.76 3.29
C PHE A 199 20.02 -3.23 3.57
N GLN A 200 20.29 -2.71 4.77
CA GLN A 200 21.64 -2.28 5.15
C GLN A 200 22.65 -3.45 5.16
N LEU A 201 22.25 -4.62 5.67
CA LEU A 201 23.09 -5.81 5.65
C LEU A 201 23.35 -6.30 4.22
N TRP A 202 22.35 -6.22 3.35
CA TRP A 202 22.47 -6.64 1.95
C TRP A 202 23.32 -5.73 1.08
N MET A 203 23.62 -4.49 1.50
CA MET A 203 24.53 -3.58 0.79
C MET A 203 25.93 -4.16 0.55
N THR A 204 26.35 -5.13 1.37
CA THR A 204 27.64 -5.84 1.27
C THR A 204 27.50 -7.29 0.80
N SER A 205 26.34 -7.65 0.26
CA SER A 205 26.10 -8.97 -0.34
C SER A 205 27.14 -9.30 -1.42
N PRO A 206 27.56 -10.57 -1.55
CA PRO A 206 28.40 -10.99 -2.68
C PRO A 206 27.66 -10.86 -4.03
N ASP A 207 26.33 -10.89 -4.05
CA ASP A 207 25.54 -10.63 -5.26
C ASP A 207 25.53 -9.14 -5.58
N LYS A 208 26.07 -8.78 -6.76
CA LYS A 208 26.24 -7.39 -7.18
C LYS A 208 24.91 -6.65 -7.34
N ILE A 209 23.87 -7.33 -7.82
CA ILE A 209 22.55 -6.72 -8.06
C ILE A 209 21.88 -6.43 -6.70
N LEU A 210 21.84 -7.42 -5.80
CA LEU A 210 21.27 -7.25 -4.46
C LEU A 210 21.98 -6.14 -3.68
N ALA A 211 23.32 -6.12 -3.73
CA ALA A 211 24.13 -5.11 -3.08
C ALA A 211 23.86 -3.70 -3.65
N ASP A 212 23.84 -3.55 -4.97
CA ASP A 212 23.60 -2.25 -5.61
C ASP A 212 22.17 -1.74 -5.36
N LEU A 213 21.15 -2.58 -5.54
CA LEU A 213 19.76 -2.20 -5.27
C LEU A 213 19.57 -1.81 -3.79
N SER A 214 20.14 -2.57 -2.87
CA SER A 214 20.12 -2.25 -1.43
C SER A 214 20.78 -0.89 -1.15
N GLN A 215 21.97 -0.66 -1.72
CA GLN A 215 22.68 0.62 -1.60
C GLN A 215 21.88 1.77 -2.18
N ARG A 216 21.18 1.56 -3.30
CA ARG A 216 20.36 2.60 -3.92
C ARG A 216 19.11 2.91 -3.10
N PHE A 217 18.46 1.91 -2.51
CA PHE A 217 17.31 2.13 -1.63
C PHE A 217 17.71 2.97 -0.42
N VAL A 218 18.71 2.48 0.34
CA VAL A 218 19.17 3.11 1.60
C VAL A 218 19.75 4.50 1.35
N ASN A 219 20.52 4.69 0.28
CA ASN A 219 21.17 5.98 -0.03
C ASN A 219 20.36 6.85 -1.03
N ARG A 220 19.10 6.51 -1.27
CA ARG A 220 18.17 7.28 -2.11
C ARG A 220 18.71 7.59 -3.53
N LYS A 221 19.29 6.59 -4.20
CA LYS A 221 19.73 6.67 -5.61
C LYS A 221 18.64 6.14 -6.55
N VAL A 222 17.63 6.96 -6.75
CA VAL A 222 16.42 6.64 -7.53
C VAL A 222 16.72 6.34 -9.01
N PHE A 223 15.91 5.48 -9.62
CA PHE A 223 15.89 5.33 -11.07
C PHE A 223 15.33 6.59 -11.74
N LYS A 224 15.79 6.87 -12.95
CA LYS A 224 15.22 7.93 -13.77
C LYS A 224 14.00 7.38 -14.51
N SER A 225 12.94 8.16 -14.53
CA SER A 225 11.72 7.85 -15.27
C SER A 225 11.50 8.85 -16.39
N ILE A 226 10.84 8.36 -17.45
CA ILE A 226 10.30 9.16 -18.54
C ILE A 226 8.85 8.76 -18.77
N THR A 227 8.03 9.71 -19.22
CA THR A 227 6.69 9.43 -19.70
C THR A 227 6.76 9.04 -21.17
N PHE A 228 5.94 8.08 -21.59
CA PHE A 228 5.84 7.65 -22.98
C PHE A 228 4.37 7.48 -23.37
N SER A 229 4.08 7.67 -24.66
CA SER A 229 2.74 7.43 -25.22
C SER A 229 2.62 6.01 -25.78
N GLN A 230 1.41 5.59 -26.15
CA GLN A 230 1.19 4.28 -26.76
C GLN A 230 1.99 4.09 -28.07
N GLU A 231 2.26 5.18 -28.80
CA GLU A 231 3.01 5.18 -30.05
C GLU A 231 4.52 4.93 -29.84
N ASP A 232 5.04 5.22 -28.65
CA ASP A 232 6.45 5.09 -28.31
C ASP A 232 6.80 3.68 -27.79
N GLN A 233 5.83 2.78 -27.65
CA GLN A 233 6.01 1.50 -26.97
C GLN A 233 7.08 0.62 -27.64
N ASP A 234 7.21 0.69 -28.95
CA ASP A 234 8.22 -0.06 -29.72
C ASP A 234 9.66 0.39 -29.39
N GLN A 235 9.85 1.63 -28.92
CA GLN A 235 11.16 2.15 -28.54
C GLN A 235 11.65 1.59 -27.20
N LEU A 236 10.74 1.11 -26.33
CA LEU A 236 11.09 0.59 -25.00
C LEU A 236 12.00 -0.63 -25.08
N THR A 237 11.80 -1.50 -26.07
CA THR A 237 12.67 -2.67 -26.30
C THR A 237 14.10 -2.22 -26.62
N SER A 238 14.25 -1.17 -27.43
CA SER A 238 15.56 -0.61 -27.74
C SER A 238 16.23 0.01 -26.51
N MET A 239 15.46 0.70 -25.66
CA MET A 239 15.98 1.24 -24.39
C MET A 239 16.46 0.15 -23.44
N ARG A 240 15.70 -0.94 -23.28
CA ARG A 240 16.10 -2.09 -22.45
C ARG A 240 17.41 -2.70 -22.94
N LYS A 241 17.57 -2.84 -24.26
CA LYS A 241 18.81 -3.34 -24.85
C LYS A 241 20.00 -2.42 -24.58
N LEU A 242 19.82 -1.10 -24.64
CA LEU A 242 20.88 -0.15 -24.31
C LEU A 242 21.32 -0.25 -22.84
N VAL A 243 20.39 -0.54 -21.92
CA VAL A 243 20.69 -0.77 -20.49
C VAL A 243 21.49 -2.06 -20.31
N GLU A 244 21.13 -3.11 -21.04
CA GLU A 244 21.86 -4.38 -21.07
C GLU A 244 23.30 -4.21 -21.60
N ASP A 245 23.45 -3.49 -22.71
CA ASP A 245 24.74 -3.26 -23.39
C ASP A 245 25.77 -2.53 -22.49
N ILE A 246 25.30 -1.72 -21.52
CA ILE A 246 26.15 -1.04 -20.51
C ILE A 246 26.36 -1.85 -19.23
N GLY A 247 25.85 -3.09 -19.17
CA GLY A 247 26.09 -4.05 -18.09
C GLY A 247 25.07 -4.01 -16.94
N PHE A 248 23.92 -3.38 -17.11
CA PHE A 248 22.82 -3.45 -16.15
C PHE A 248 21.75 -4.44 -16.63
N ASP A 249 21.36 -5.36 -15.76
CA ASP A 249 20.30 -6.34 -16.06
C ASP A 249 18.93 -5.63 -16.23
N PRO A 250 18.32 -5.63 -17.43
CA PRO A 250 17.07 -4.92 -17.66
C PRO A 250 15.90 -5.37 -16.78
N ASP A 251 15.94 -6.59 -16.23
CA ASP A 251 14.86 -7.11 -15.38
C ASP A 251 14.86 -6.55 -13.95
N TYR A 252 15.95 -5.91 -13.53
CA TYR A 252 16.04 -5.23 -12.23
C TYR A 252 16.31 -3.73 -12.33
N TYR A 253 16.83 -3.27 -13.47
CA TYR A 253 17.21 -1.87 -13.68
C TYR A 253 16.25 -1.10 -14.59
N THR A 254 15.20 -1.75 -15.09
CA THR A 254 14.12 -1.10 -15.83
C THR A 254 12.76 -1.60 -15.35
N ALA A 255 11.74 -0.76 -15.46
CA ALA A 255 10.36 -1.15 -15.23
C ALA A 255 9.42 -0.29 -16.07
N ILE A 256 8.25 -0.84 -16.39
CA ILE A 256 7.13 -0.09 -16.94
C ILE A 256 6.05 -0.09 -15.88
N HIS A 257 5.52 1.09 -15.58
CA HIS A 257 4.51 1.23 -14.55
C HIS A 257 3.43 2.19 -15.05
N LYS A 258 2.17 1.78 -14.95
CA LYS A 258 1.02 2.61 -15.33
C LYS A 258 0.37 3.15 -14.06
N ASN A 259 -0.25 4.33 -14.14
CA ASN A 259 -0.85 4.96 -12.96
C ASN A 259 -2.09 4.20 -12.44
N PHE A 260 -2.69 3.33 -13.27
CA PHE A 260 -3.85 2.51 -12.92
C PHE A 260 -3.48 1.25 -12.11
N ASP A 261 -2.19 0.99 -11.88
CA ASP A 261 -1.71 -0.19 -11.16
C ASP A 261 -1.67 0.03 -9.63
N LEU A 262 -2.07 1.21 -9.16
CA LEU A 262 -2.03 1.59 -7.74
C LEU A 262 -3.39 1.39 -7.04
N PRO A 263 -3.37 1.24 -5.70
CA PRO A 263 -4.57 1.16 -4.82
C PRO A 263 -5.51 2.38 -4.90
N TYR A 264 -5.04 3.42 -5.58
CA TYR A 264 -5.65 4.73 -5.60
C TYR A 264 -6.57 4.88 -6.82
N ASP A 265 -7.87 4.65 -6.65
CA ASP A 265 -8.86 4.83 -7.73
C ASP A 265 -9.22 6.31 -7.96
N ILE A 266 -9.36 6.70 -9.23
CA ILE A 266 -9.94 7.99 -9.61
C ILE A 266 -11.45 7.87 -9.44
N TYR A 267 -12.10 8.89 -8.86
CA TYR A 267 -13.56 8.87 -8.67
C TYR A 267 -14.31 8.53 -9.98
N ARG A 268 -14.93 7.34 -10.03
CA ARG A 268 -15.68 6.80 -11.16
C ARG A 268 -17.10 6.43 -10.71
N PRO A 269 -18.09 7.33 -10.85
CA PRO A 269 -19.45 7.08 -10.36
C PRO A 269 -20.19 5.95 -11.10
N GLU A 270 -19.69 5.49 -12.25
CA GLU A 270 -20.29 4.44 -13.09
C GLU A 270 -19.60 3.07 -12.95
N SER A 271 -18.56 2.93 -12.13
CA SER A 271 -17.88 1.62 -11.96
C SER A 271 -18.74 0.67 -11.13
N GLU A 272 -19.02 -0.54 -11.63
CA GLU A 272 -19.73 -1.59 -10.88
C GLU A 272 -18.90 -2.12 -9.70
N ASN A 273 -17.57 -2.05 -9.80
CA ASN A 273 -16.61 -2.38 -8.74
C ASN A 273 -15.61 -1.22 -8.59
N PRO A 274 -15.96 -0.12 -7.91
CA PRO A 274 -14.98 0.90 -7.56
C PRO A 274 -13.95 0.25 -6.62
N ARG A 275 -12.66 0.38 -6.92
CA ARG A 275 -11.62 -0.13 -6.01
C ARG A 275 -11.64 0.77 -4.77
N THR A 276 -12.01 0.16 -3.64
CA THR A 276 -12.09 0.84 -2.35
C THR A 276 -10.72 0.94 -1.70
N GLN A 277 -9.76 0.12 -2.11
CA GLN A 277 -8.34 0.16 -1.77
C GLN A 277 -7.54 -0.40 -2.94
#